data_AF-A0A0T6AXE1-F1
#
_entry.id   AF-A0A0T6AXE1-F1
#
_cell.length_a   1.000
_cell.length_b   1.000
_cell.length_c   1.000
_cell.angle_alpha   90.00
_cell.angle_beta   90.00
_cell.angle_gamma   90.00
#
_symmetry.space_group_name_H-M   'P 1'
#
loop_
_entity.id
_entity.type
_entity.pdbx_description
1 polymer ?
#
loop_
_entity_poly.entity_id
_entity_poly.type
_entity_poly.pdbx_seq_one_letter_code
_entity_poly.pdbx_strand_id
1 'polypeptide(L)'
;IDFATQISNLGFIQAMQSSIRKIFDVEEILVKIRHSKGTTRDWEHLYKTIYNILFLYEQSAPHRTSVFLLSDLDAVITTNLYALESCIRDSIDFSCQLRKYRPVIKFGVDEELDAKKMKRQDMGEHLTAAAKFTINQLPDTLSECTVAYIPEMGHLLVTKKNDQISEPNQLEHLGFQFMVFAYIK
;
A
#
# COMPACT_ATOMS: atom_id res chain seq x y z
N ILE A 1 38.23 10.69 -14.01
CA ILE A 1 38.73 10.30 -12.68
C ILE A 1 39.23 11.53 -11.94
N ASP A 2 40.03 12.38 -12.61
CA ASP A 2 40.61 13.61 -12.06
C ASP A 2 39.60 14.57 -11.41
N PHE A 3 38.41 14.75 -12.02
CA PHE A 3 37.33 15.55 -11.43
C PHE A 3 36.85 14.99 -10.07
N ALA A 4 36.73 13.66 -9.95
CA ALA A 4 36.23 13.01 -8.75
C ALA A 4 37.27 12.96 -7.62
N THR A 5 38.56 13.13 -7.94
CA THR A 5 39.66 13.16 -6.97
C THR A 5 39.94 14.55 -6.39
N GLN A 6 39.31 15.60 -6.93
CA GLN A 6 39.43 16.96 -6.39
C GLN A 6 38.61 17.11 -5.10
N ILE A 7 39.26 17.60 -4.04
CA ILE A 7 38.63 17.80 -2.72
C ILE A 7 37.39 18.70 -2.80
N SER A 8 37.43 19.72 -3.67
CA SER A 8 36.30 20.64 -3.91
C SER A 8 35.04 19.93 -4.40
N ASN A 9 35.17 18.77 -5.07
CA ASN A 9 34.05 18.05 -5.68
C ASN A 9 33.61 16.85 -4.82
N LEU A 10 34.30 16.56 -3.72
CA LEU A 10 34.07 15.37 -2.91
C LEU A 10 32.64 15.30 -2.36
N GLY A 11 32.08 16.43 -1.91
CA GLY A 11 30.69 16.50 -1.45
C GLY A 11 29.68 16.17 -2.55
N PHE A 12 29.90 16.68 -3.77
CA PHE A 12 29.07 16.34 -4.93
C PHE A 12 29.16 14.85 -5.27
N ILE A 13 30.37 14.28 -5.30
CA ILE A 13 30.57 12.84 -5.57
C ILE A 13 29.87 11.96 -4.53
N GLN A 14 29.93 12.32 -3.24
CA GLN A 14 29.22 11.59 -2.20
C GLN A 14 27.70 11.67 -2.36
N ALA A 15 27.16 12.85 -2.68
CA ALA A 15 25.74 13.01 -2.98
C ALA A 15 25.35 12.15 -4.19
N MET A 16 26.15 12.18 -5.26
CA MET A 16 25.94 11.42 -6.49
C MET A 16 25.90 9.92 -6.20
N GLN A 17 26.87 9.39 -5.47
CA GLN A 17 26.92 7.99 -5.05
C GLN A 17 25.70 7.59 -4.21
N SER A 18 25.24 8.48 -3.31
CA SER A 18 24.06 8.22 -2.49
C SER A 18 22.77 8.11 -3.31
N SER A 19 22.65 8.93 -4.36
CA SER A 19 21.48 8.93 -5.25
C SER A 19 21.51 7.75 -6.20
N ILE A 20 22.67 7.43 -6.79
CA ILE A 20 22.83 6.27 -7.69
C ILE A 20 22.48 4.97 -6.97
N ARG A 21 22.84 4.83 -5.68
CA ARG A 21 22.48 3.64 -4.88
C ARG A 21 20.96 3.43 -4.73
N LYS A 22 20.16 4.46 -4.98
CA LYS A 22 18.70 4.44 -4.87
C LYS A 22 18.00 4.31 -6.23
N ILE A 23 18.76 4.12 -7.31
CA ILE A 23 18.26 3.82 -8.65
C ILE A 23 18.12 2.29 -8.74
N PHE A 24 16.92 1.83 -9.09
CA PHE A 24 16.60 0.43 -9.25
C PHE A 24 16.46 0.06 -10.72
N ASP A 25 16.52 -1.24 -11.02
CA ASP A 25 16.17 -1.76 -12.34
C ASP A 25 14.69 -1.51 -12.62
N VAL A 26 14.43 -0.58 -13.54
CA VAL A 26 13.08 -0.16 -13.93
C VAL A 26 12.44 -1.11 -14.93
N GLU A 27 13.18 -1.93 -15.67
CA GLU A 27 12.59 -2.82 -16.68
C GLU A 27 11.67 -3.85 -16.00
N GLU A 28 12.18 -4.54 -14.99
CA GLU A 28 11.40 -5.54 -14.23
C GLU A 28 10.18 -4.90 -13.55
N ILE A 29 10.36 -3.70 -12.98
CA ILE A 29 9.28 -2.95 -12.31
C ILE A 29 8.18 -2.59 -13.32
N LEU A 30 8.54 -2.05 -14.48
CA LEU A 30 7.60 -1.64 -15.51
C LEU A 30 6.85 -2.85 -16.08
N VAL A 31 7.51 -4.00 -16.25
CA VAL A 31 6.85 -5.25 -16.65
C VAL A 31 5.81 -5.66 -15.61
N LYS A 32 6.12 -5.63 -14.31
CA LYS A 32 5.14 -5.96 -13.25
C LYS A 32 3.96 -4.99 -13.24
N ILE A 33 4.22 -3.70 -13.35
CA ILE A 33 3.20 -2.65 -13.37
C ILE A 33 2.28 -2.80 -14.58
N ARG A 34 2.85 -3.03 -15.77
CA ARG A 34 2.10 -3.24 -17.02
C ARG A 34 1.10 -4.39 -16.93
N HIS A 35 1.43 -5.44 -16.18
CA HIS A 35 0.54 -6.59 -15.98
C HIS A 35 -0.34 -6.47 -14.72
N SER A 36 -0.46 -5.28 -14.12
CA SER A 36 -1.23 -5.02 -12.89
C SER A 36 -0.79 -5.88 -11.69
N LYS A 37 0.48 -6.31 -11.69
CA LYS A 37 1.11 -7.10 -10.62
C LYS A 37 2.11 -6.27 -9.78
N GLY A 38 2.28 -4.99 -10.10
CA GLY A 38 3.16 -4.09 -9.36
C GLY A 38 2.69 -3.89 -7.92
N THR A 39 3.56 -4.24 -6.97
CA THR A 39 3.33 -4.03 -5.53
C THR A 39 3.58 -2.58 -5.14
N THR A 40 3.15 -2.17 -3.95
CA THR A 40 3.48 -0.84 -3.38
C THR A 40 4.98 -0.56 -3.40
N ARG A 41 5.80 -1.59 -3.16
CA ARG A 41 7.26 -1.49 -3.19
C ARG A 41 7.80 -1.26 -4.61
N ASP A 42 7.22 -1.93 -5.61
CA ASP A 42 7.64 -1.72 -7.01
C ASP A 42 7.37 -0.26 -7.43
N TRP A 43 6.21 0.28 -7.07
CA TRP A 43 5.87 1.69 -7.30
C TRP A 43 6.77 2.65 -6.53
N GLU A 44 7.12 2.33 -5.29
CA GLU A 44 8.04 3.14 -4.48
C GLU A 44 9.45 3.13 -5.07
N HIS A 45 9.93 1.97 -5.55
CA HIS A 45 11.23 1.86 -6.23
C HIS A 45 11.24 2.66 -7.55
N LEU A 46 10.15 2.61 -8.34
CA LEU A 46 10.02 3.42 -9.55
C LEU A 46 10.09 4.91 -9.22
N TYR A 47 9.28 5.36 -8.24
CA TYR A 47 9.28 6.74 -7.77
C TYR A 47 10.68 7.18 -7.31
N LYS A 48 11.33 6.40 -6.43
CA LYS A 48 12.68 6.69 -5.94
C LYS A 48 13.69 6.76 -7.07
N THR A 49 13.58 5.88 -8.06
CA THR A 49 14.49 5.88 -9.22
C THR A 49 14.36 7.19 -10.00
N ILE A 50 13.12 7.55 -10.38
CA ILE A 50 12.85 8.79 -11.12
C ILE A 50 13.29 10.01 -10.31
N TYR A 51 12.90 10.10 -9.04
CA TYR A 51 13.27 11.20 -8.15
C TYR A 51 14.79 11.36 -8.04
N ASN A 52 15.53 10.26 -7.83
CA ASN A 52 16.99 10.34 -7.70
C ASN A 52 17.67 10.70 -9.02
N ILE A 53 17.13 10.29 -10.17
CA ILE A 53 17.62 10.72 -11.49
C ILE A 53 17.42 12.23 -11.67
N LEU A 54 16.23 12.77 -11.36
CA LEU A 54 15.95 14.20 -11.44
C LEU A 54 16.80 15.02 -10.45
N PHE A 55 16.95 14.52 -9.23
CA PHE A 55 17.82 15.14 -8.23
C PHE A 55 19.28 15.16 -8.68
N LEU A 56 19.80 14.05 -9.22
CA LEU A 56 21.15 13.97 -9.79
C LEU A 56 21.34 14.98 -10.92
N TYR A 57 20.35 15.08 -11.80
CA TYR A 57 20.34 16.06 -12.87
C TYR A 57 20.46 17.47 -12.31
N GLU A 58 19.61 17.87 -11.36
CA GLU A 58 19.65 19.21 -10.77
C GLU A 58 20.97 19.51 -10.05
N GLN A 59 21.50 18.56 -9.27
CA GLN A 59 22.77 18.70 -8.57
C GLN A 59 23.98 18.75 -9.53
N SER A 60 23.87 18.16 -10.72
CA SER A 60 24.94 18.18 -11.71
C SER A 60 25.12 19.53 -12.41
N ALA A 61 24.13 20.43 -12.34
CA ALA A 61 24.10 21.68 -13.11
C ALA A 61 25.40 22.52 -13.01
N PRO A 62 26.01 22.71 -11.82
CA PRO A 62 27.26 23.49 -11.71
C PRO A 62 28.48 22.83 -12.35
N HIS A 63 28.39 21.54 -12.70
CA HIS A 63 29.52 20.71 -13.11
C HIS A 63 29.41 20.20 -14.56
N ARG A 64 28.30 20.46 -15.27
CA ARG A 64 28.07 19.94 -16.63
C ARG A 64 29.08 20.44 -17.66
N THR A 65 29.61 21.66 -17.49
CA THR A 65 30.67 22.20 -18.37
C THR A 65 32.04 21.55 -18.11
N SER A 66 32.25 21.04 -16.90
CA SER A 66 33.54 20.46 -16.48
C SER A 66 33.61 18.95 -16.71
N VAL A 67 32.45 18.28 -16.82
CA VAL A 67 32.34 16.83 -17.00
C VAL A 67 31.31 16.53 -18.09
N PHE A 68 31.79 16.17 -19.27
CA PHE A 68 30.96 15.87 -20.44
C PHE A 68 29.88 14.79 -20.17
N LEU A 69 30.19 13.78 -19.37
CA LEU A 69 29.20 12.74 -19.00
C LEU A 69 27.96 13.32 -18.29
N LEU A 70 28.11 14.44 -17.57
CA LEU A 70 26.99 15.09 -16.90
C LEU A 70 26.12 15.90 -17.88
N SER A 71 26.67 16.36 -19.00
CA SER A 71 25.87 17.00 -20.05
C SER A 71 24.99 16.01 -20.83
N ASP A 72 25.35 14.72 -20.88
CA ASP A 72 24.50 13.71 -21.54
C ASP A 72 23.13 13.55 -20.86
N LEU A 73 23.01 13.94 -19.58
CA LEU A 73 21.74 13.94 -18.87
C LEU A 73 20.73 14.93 -19.48
N ASP A 74 21.18 16.02 -20.10
CA ASP A 74 20.30 17.00 -20.76
C ASP A 74 19.47 16.36 -21.88
N ALA A 75 19.99 15.32 -22.54
CA ALA A 75 19.29 14.60 -23.60
C ALA A 75 18.24 13.61 -23.07
N VAL A 76 18.35 13.17 -21.82
CA VAL A 76 17.50 12.13 -21.21
C VAL A 76 16.39 12.74 -20.35
N ILE A 77 16.67 13.85 -19.68
CA ILE A 77 15.72 14.48 -18.77
C ILE A 77 14.71 15.31 -19.54
N THR A 78 13.44 14.93 -19.43
CA THR A 78 12.34 15.56 -20.16
C THR A 78 11.25 16.05 -19.20
N THR A 79 10.40 16.96 -19.67
CA THR A 79 9.21 17.40 -18.93
C THR A 79 8.27 16.24 -18.58
N ASN A 80 8.23 15.21 -19.43
CA ASN A 80 7.45 14.00 -19.17
C ASN A 80 7.96 13.22 -17.95
N LEU A 81 9.27 13.23 -17.68
CA LEU A 81 9.84 12.55 -16.52
C LEU A 81 9.49 13.27 -15.21
N TYR A 82 9.50 14.61 -15.23
CA TYR A 82 9.00 15.44 -14.13
C TYR A 82 7.49 15.23 -13.90
N ALA A 83 6.70 15.22 -14.98
CA ALA A 83 5.27 14.96 -14.89
C ALA A 83 5.00 13.56 -14.29
N LEU A 84 5.74 12.55 -14.72
CA LEU A 84 5.61 11.19 -14.20
C LEU A 84 5.97 11.09 -12.71
N GLU A 85 7.06 11.74 -12.29
CA GLU A 85 7.43 11.85 -10.87
C GLU A 85 6.26 12.39 -10.05
N SER A 86 5.70 13.52 -10.49
CA SER A 86 4.66 14.22 -9.76
C SER A 86 3.34 13.45 -9.77
N CYS A 87 2.98 12.82 -10.89
CA CYS A 87 1.83 11.92 -10.96
C CYS A 87 1.95 10.79 -9.93
N ILE A 88 3.10 10.12 -9.84
CA ILE A 88 3.28 9.03 -8.87
C ILE A 88 3.25 9.56 -7.44
N ARG A 89 3.96 10.66 -7.17
CA ARG A 89 4.04 11.33 -5.87
C ARG A 89 2.67 11.74 -5.36
N ASP A 90 1.83 12.30 -6.22
CA ASP A 90 0.52 12.85 -5.85
C ASP A 90 -0.59 11.80 -5.88
N SER A 91 -0.40 10.68 -6.59
CA SER A 91 -1.42 9.62 -6.69
C SER A 91 -1.25 8.50 -5.67
N ILE A 92 -0.02 8.07 -5.37
CA ILE A 92 0.23 6.84 -4.60
C ILE A 92 0.60 7.15 -3.15
N ASP A 93 -0.08 6.49 -2.22
CA ASP A 93 0.22 6.53 -0.79
C ASP A 93 1.27 5.47 -0.41
N PHE A 94 2.49 5.93 -0.14
CA PHE A 94 3.60 5.11 0.33
C PHE A 94 3.70 5.02 1.87
N SER A 95 2.83 5.69 2.62
CA SER A 95 2.90 5.74 4.10
C SER A 95 2.46 4.43 4.77
N CYS A 96 1.56 3.68 4.12
CA CYS A 96 0.93 2.52 4.71
C CYS A 96 1.72 1.22 4.46
N GLN A 97 2.64 0.89 5.37
CA GLN A 97 3.47 -0.33 5.29
C GLN A 97 2.68 -1.65 5.39
N LEU A 98 1.44 -1.62 5.87
CA LEU A 98 0.58 -2.80 6.05
C LEU A 98 0.08 -3.37 4.71
N ARG A 99 0.04 -2.56 3.64
CA ARG A 99 -0.47 -2.97 2.33
C ARG A 99 0.67 -3.30 1.38
N LYS A 100 1.40 -4.37 1.70
CA LYS A 100 2.58 -4.82 0.95
C LYS A 100 2.28 -5.27 -0.49
N TYR A 101 1.04 -5.64 -0.79
CA TYR A 101 0.71 -6.34 -2.05
C TYR A 101 0.14 -5.46 -3.15
N ARG A 102 -0.56 -4.36 -2.81
CA ARG A 102 -1.18 -3.50 -3.80
C ARG A 102 -0.99 -2.03 -3.45
N PRO A 103 -0.60 -1.18 -4.42
CA PRO A 103 -0.49 0.25 -4.22
C PRO A 103 -1.85 0.82 -3.79
N VAL A 104 -1.81 1.81 -2.91
CA VAL A 104 -2.98 2.52 -2.43
C VAL A 104 -2.99 3.89 -3.08
N ILE A 105 -4.11 4.26 -3.67
CA ILE A 105 -4.30 5.61 -4.18
C ILE A 105 -4.64 6.54 -3.02
N LYS A 106 -4.00 7.71 -2.96
CA LYS A 106 -4.28 8.76 -1.97
C LYS A 106 -5.72 9.21 -2.03
N PHE A 107 -6.22 9.71 -0.90
CA PHE A 107 -7.53 10.35 -0.84
C PHE A 107 -7.51 11.69 -1.59
N GLY A 108 -8.61 12.03 -2.26
CA GLY A 108 -8.76 13.22 -3.11
C GLY A 108 -8.31 13.05 -4.55
N VAL A 109 -7.76 11.89 -4.93
CA VAL A 109 -7.29 11.62 -6.31
C VAL A 109 -8.41 11.03 -7.17
N ASP A 110 -9.29 10.23 -6.57
CA ASP A 110 -10.41 9.57 -7.25
C ASP A 110 -11.61 9.53 -6.30
N GLU A 111 -12.59 10.39 -6.59
CA GLU A 111 -13.78 10.57 -5.76
C GLU A 111 -14.63 9.28 -5.66
N GLU A 112 -14.69 8.49 -6.72
CA GLU A 112 -15.46 7.24 -6.75
C GLU A 112 -14.79 6.18 -5.86
N LEU A 113 -13.47 6.07 -5.95
CA LEU A 113 -12.67 5.20 -5.10
C LEU A 113 -12.77 5.61 -3.63
N ASP A 114 -12.76 6.91 -3.36
CA ASP A 114 -12.87 7.44 -2.01
C ASP A 114 -14.26 7.23 -1.42
N ALA A 115 -15.33 7.43 -2.19
CA ALA A 115 -16.69 7.06 -1.78
C ALA A 115 -16.79 5.55 -1.45
N LYS A 116 -16.15 4.68 -2.25
CA LYS A 116 -16.07 3.23 -1.96
C LYS A 116 -15.30 2.93 -0.68
N LYS A 117 -14.17 3.62 -0.43
CA LYS A 117 -13.39 3.47 0.81
C LYS A 117 -14.22 3.91 2.03
N MET A 118 -14.90 5.06 1.95
CA MET A 118 -15.74 5.58 3.03
C MET A 118 -16.92 4.66 3.31
N LYS A 119 -17.64 4.20 2.28
CA LYS A 119 -18.74 3.24 2.43
C LYS A 119 -18.27 1.94 3.10
N ARG A 120 -17.09 1.44 2.76
CA ARG A 120 -16.52 0.24 3.39
C ARG A 120 -16.20 0.47 4.88
N GLN A 121 -15.71 1.65 5.24
CA GLN A 121 -15.46 2.00 6.65
C GLN A 121 -16.76 2.10 7.43
N ASP A 122 -17.75 2.80 6.87
CA ASP A 122 -19.09 2.97 7.44
C ASP A 122 -19.82 1.63 7.64
N MET A 123 -19.67 0.69 6.70
CA MET A 123 -20.16 -0.68 6.88
C MET A 123 -19.59 -1.35 8.13
N GLY A 124 -18.29 -1.20 8.41
CA GLY A 124 -17.67 -1.78 9.61
C GLY A 124 -18.24 -1.24 10.92
N GLU A 125 -18.55 0.06 10.97
CA GLU A 125 -19.19 0.70 12.12
C GLU A 125 -20.64 0.24 12.29
N HIS A 126 -21.40 0.21 11.19
CA HIS A 126 -22.78 -0.30 11.18
C HIS A 126 -22.86 -1.78 11.60
N LEU A 127 -21.92 -2.61 11.16
CA LEU A 127 -21.83 -4.02 11.55
C LEU A 127 -21.45 -4.19 13.02
N THR A 128 -20.56 -3.35 13.53
CA THR A 128 -20.19 -3.35 14.95
C THR A 128 -21.40 -2.94 15.81
N ALA A 129 -22.18 -1.94 15.37
CA ALA A 129 -23.39 -1.51 16.05
C ALA A 129 -24.50 -2.58 15.99
N ALA A 130 -24.70 -3.19 14.82
CA ALA A 130 -25.65 -4.30 14.64
C ALA A 130 -25.28 -5.49 15.53
N ALA A 131 -24.01 -5.87 15.59
CA ALA A 131 -23.55 -6.94 16.45
C ALA A 131 -23.75 -6.65 17.94
N LYS A 132 -23.50 -5.41 18.40
CA LYS A 132 -23.83 -4.99 19.78
C LYS A 132 -25.33 -5.12 20.08
N PHE A 133 -26.18 -4.80 19.12
CA PHE A 133 -27.62 -4.98 19.27
C PHE A 133 -28.01 -6.46 19.33
N THR A 134 -27.43 -7.30 18.48
CA THR A 134 -27.66 -8.75 18.49
C THR A 134 -27.17 -9.39 19.79
N ILE A 135 -26.05 -8.93 20.36
CA ILE A 135 -25.54 -9.39 21.67
C ILE A 135 -26.60 -9.22 22.77
N ASN A 136 -27.32 -8.10 22.78
CA ASN A 136 -28.36 -7.85 23.79
C ASN A 136 -29.59 -8.76 23.64
N GLN A 137 -29.71 -9.48 22.52
CA GLN A 137 -30.77 -10.46 22.27
C GLN A 137 -30.29 -11.90 22.40
N LEU A 138 -28.99 -12.11 22.65
CA LEU A 138 -28.46 -13.45 22.87
C LEU A 138 -28.89 -13.95 24.26
N PRO A 139 -29.14 -15.27 24.41
CA PRO A 139 -29.34 -15.88 25.72
C PRO A 139 -28.15 -15.66 26.64
N ASP A 140 -28.38 -15.56 27.95
CA ASP A 140 -27.34 -15.38 28.99
C ASP A 140 -26.24 -16.46 28.96
N THR A 141 -26.49 -17.59 28.30
CA THR A 141 -25.53 -18.67 28.08
C THR A 141 -24.42 -18.33 27.07
N LEU A 142 -24.55 -17.24 26.31
CA LEU A 142 -23.58 -16.76 25.32
C LEU A 142 -22.95 -15.44 25.80
N SER A 143 -21.89 -15.55 26.60
CA SER A 143 -21.24 -14.40 27.27
C SER A 143 -20.24 -13.63 26.41
N GLU A 144 -19.72 -14.22 25.32
CA GLU A 144 -18.71 -13.60 24.45
C GLU A 144 -19.01 -13.89 22.97
N CYS A 145 -19.09 -12.84 22.14
CA CYS A 145 -19.07 -13.00 20.70
C CYS A 145 -18.28 -11.89 19.99
N THR A 146 -17.94 -12.11 18.73
CA THR A 146 -17.14 -11.22 17.89
C THR A 146 -17.67 -11.27 16.46
N VAL A 147 -17.53 -10.16 15.73
CA VAL A 147 -17.87 -10.11 14.30
C VAL A 147 -16.67 -10.54 13.47
N ALA A 148 -16.83 -11.56 12.64
CA ALA A 148 -15.86 -11.96 11.65
C ALA A 148 -16.36 -11.66 10.23
N TYR A 149 -15.45 -11.50 9.28
CA TYR A 149 -15.78 -11.43 7.86
C TYR A 149 -15.15 -12.61 7.13
N ILE A 150 -15.98 -13.41 6.46
CA ILE A 150 -15.53 -14.48 5.56
C ILE A 150 -15.97 -14.07 4.15
N PRO A 151 -15.05 -13.94 3.17
CA PRO A 151 -15.38 -13.43 1.84
C PRO A 151 -16.55 -14.12 1.14
N GLU A 152 -16.73 -15.43 1.36
CA GLU A 152 -17.78 -16.26 0.75
C GLU A 152 -19.13 -16.15 1.46
N MET A 153 -19.13 -15.74 2.72
CA MET A 153 -20.32 -15.77 3.61
C MET A 153 -20.71 -14.39 4.13
N GLY A 154 -19.88 -13.38 3.88
CA GLY A 154 -20.06 -12.03 4.41
C GLY A 154 -19.68 -11.93 5.89
N HIS A 155 -20.41 -11.08 6.60
CA HIS A 155 -20.18 -10.83 8.02
C HIS A 155 -20.94 -11.84 8.88
N LEU A 156 -20.22 -12.45 9.83
CA LEU A 156 -20.71 -13.51 10.70
C LEU A 156 -20.55 -13.11 12.16
N LEU A 157 -21.51 -13.51 12.97
CA LEU A 157 -21.37 -13.48 14.43
C LEU A 157 -20.68 -14.78 14.87
N VAL A 158 -19.55 -14.66 15.55
CA VAL A 158 -18.73 -15.78 16.01
C VAL A 158 -18.71 -15.79 17.53
N THR A 159 -19.00 -16.94 18.13
CA THR A 159 -18.95 -17.17 19.57
C THR A 159 -18.06 -18.38 19.87
N LYS A 160 -17.49 -18.45 21.08
CA LYS A 160 -16.82 -19.66 21.54
C LYS A 160 -17.88 -20.75 21.78
N LYS A 161 -17.55 -21.99 21.43
CA LYS A 161 -18.39 -23.14 21.80
C LYS A 161 -18.43 -23.22 23.33
N ASN A 162 -19.61 -23.01 23.91
CA ASN A 162 -19.85 -23.20 25.34
C ASN A 162 -20.29 -24.66 25.57
N ASP A 163 -19.88 -25.27 26.68
CA ASP A 163 -20.20 -26.66 27.02
C ASP A 163 -21.71 -26.91 27.20
N GLN A 164 -22.48 -25.84 27.42
CA GLN A 164 -23.94 -25.89 27.49
C GLN A 164 -24.65 -25.96 26.13
N ILE A 165 -23.96 -25.61 25.04
CA ILE A 165 -24.51 -25.69 23.67
C ILE A 165 -23.85 -26.90 23.00
N SER A 166 -24.47 -28.06 23.19
CA SER A 166 -23.93 -29.33 22.68
C SER A 166 -24.14 -29.49 21.18
N GLU A 167 -25.25 -28.97 20.64
CA GLU A 167 -25.59 -29.05 19.21
C GLU A 167 -26.08 -27.72 18.63
N PRO A 168 -25.65 -27.34 17.40
CA PRO A 168 -26.04 -26.08 16.75
C PRO A 168 -27.55 -25.89 16.59
N ASN A 169 -28.29 -27.00 16.43
CA ASN A 169 -29.73 -27.01 16.18
C ASN A 169 -30.54 -26.44 17.35
N GLN A 170 -29.97 -26.41 18.56
CA GLN A 170 -30.61 -25.84 19.75
C GLN A 170 -30.87 -24.33 19.61
N LEU A 171 -30.21 -23.66 18.67
CA LEU A 171 -30.30 -22.22 18.46
C LEU A 171 -30.96 -21.85 17.12
N GLU A 172 -31.39 -22.84 16.32
CA GLU A 172 -32.08 -22.60 15.03
C GLU A 172 -33.37 -21.78 15.20
N HIS A 173 -34.05 -21.94 16.34
CA HIS A 173 -35.26 -21.19 16.69
C HIS A 173 -35.05 -19.67 16.81
N LEU A 174 -33.80 -19.23 16.97
CA LEU A 174 -33.44 -17.80 16.98
C LEU A 174 -33.20 -17.24 15.57
N GLY A 175 -33.38 -18.05 14.51
CA GLY A 175 -33.18 -17.66 13.12
C GLY A 175 -31.71 -17.55 12.70
N PHE A 176 -30.78 -18.00 13.54
CA PHE A 176 -29.35 -18.01 13.23
C PHE A 176 -28.96 -19.25 12.41
N GLN A 177 -28.12 -19.05 11.39
CA GLN A 177 -27.47 -20.14 10.67
C GLN A 177 -26.10 -20.41 11.29
N PHE A 178 -25.89 -21.64 11.77
CA PHE A 178 -24.66 -22.02 12.46
C PHE A 178 -23.72 -22.77 11.51
N MET A 179 -22.47 -22.34 11.44
CA MET A 179 -21.40 -23.09 10.80
C MET A 179 -20.31 -23.41 11.81
N VAL A 180 -20.03 -24.70 11.96
CA VAL A 180 -18.97 -25.20 12.82
C VAL A 180 -17.67 -25.23 12.02
N PHE A 181 -16.76 -24.30 12.30
CA PHE A 181 -15.41 -24.35 11.74
C PHE A 181 -14.56 -25.30 12.58
N ALA A 182 -14.24 -26.48 12.03
CA ALA A 182 -13.21 -27.34 12.59
C ALA A 182 -11.85 -26.73 12.23
N TYR A 183 -11.13 -26.21 13.22
CA TYR A 183 -9.72 -25.88 13.03
C TYR A 183 -8.95 -27.18 12.79
N ILE A 184 -8.45 -27.37 11.56
CA ILE A 184 -7.41 -28.36 11.28
C ILE A 184 -6.14 -27.79 11.92
N LYS A 185 -5.60 -28.53 12.90
CA LYS A 185 -4.34 -28.24 13.58
C LYS A 185 -3.15 -28.28 12.61
#